data_AF-A0AAD5HWI8-F1
#
_entry.id   AF-A0AAD5HWI8-F1
#
_cell.length_a   1.000
_cell.length_b   1.000
_cell.length_c   1.000
_cell.angle_alpha   90.00
_cell.angle_beta   90.00
_cell.angle_gamma   90.00
#
_symmetry.space_group_name_H-M   'P 1'
#
loop_
_entity.id
_entity.type
_entity.pdbx_description
1 polymer ?
#
loop_
_entity_poly.entity_id
_entity_poly.type
_entity_poly.pdbx_seq_one_letter_code
_entity_poly.pdbx_strand_id
1 'polypeptide(L)'
;MPGILPINDLPRLVSAAFSRALGQKELTFYSTEVVVLTLGGVPFQLRFAPGLSRKPEPGAAPADPQPPAQVETDPYRVLKADEYLVEEINRQHRLEARKARMLAFDPFKNPPEALRIADLGPSHRLVLNKFAIAAEHFILATNEFKDQDHLLERDDFAAIRACIDGYDNAEGGDGLFTFFNSGEFSGASQAHRHIQMIPISRMKDGLGPDSPWSVVADQLTVKDKLFGTIAAKLPFTAIARNISGMDADQLHSTYLTMYQKGCMVEATLTRHPKHDNEPSLKGPSRISYNLAMTKDTMVLIPRLSDKIHLEDANGKPLGIKLSVNGTILAGTVLVKEARDYQMIQKFPGALKRGLERIGVPAYLYPGPLAL
;
A
#
# COMPACT_ATOMS: atom_id res chain seq x y z
N MET A 1 -23.96 -18.86 -9.45
CA MET A 1 -22.69 -19.57 -9.19
C MET A 1 -22.39 -19.47 -7.70
N PRO A 2 -21.77 -20.47 -7.06
CA PRO A 2 -21.40 -20.32 -5.65
C PRO A 2 -20.49 -19.08 -5.53
N GLY A 3 -20.84 -18.19 -4.61
CA GLY A 3 -20.06 -16.99 -4.33
C GLY A 3 -18.72 -17.33 -3.68
N ILE A 4 -18.04 -16.33 -3.14
CA ILE A 4 -16.83 -16.56 -2.36
C ILE A 4 -17.18 -17.35 -1.10
N LEU A 5 -16.55 -18.52 -0.95
CA LEU A 5 -16.73 -19.41 0.19
C LEU A 5 -15.65 -19.14 1.25
N PRO A 6 -15.94 -19.41 2.54
CA PRO A 6 -14.91 -19.40 3.58
C PRO A 6 -13.76 -20.35 3.25
N ILE A 7 -12.52 -19.93 3.52
CA ILE A 7 -11.36 -20.82 3.46
C ILE A 7 -11.03 -21.30 4.88
N ASN A 8 -11.23 -22.59 5.11
CA ASN A 8 -10.80 -23.25 6.34
C ASN A 8 -9.28 -23.45 6.32
N ASP A 9 -8.64 -23.41 7.49
CA ASP A 9 -7.19 -23.63 7.69
C ASP A 9 -6.27 -22.73 6.85
N LEU A 10 -6.71 -21.53 6.47
CA LEU A 10 -5.90 -20.64 5.63
C LEU A 10 -4.47 -20.41 6.17
N PRO A 11 -4.23 -20.18 7.48
CA PRO A 11 -2.87 -20.05 8.01
C PRO A 11 -1.99 -21.26 7.71
N ARG A 12 -2.52 -22.48 7.87
CA ARG A 12 -1.80 -23.73 7.58
C ARG A 12 -1.51 -23.88 6.09
N LEU A 13 -2.46 -23.54 5.22
CA LEU A 13 -2.29 -23.57 3.76
C LEU A 13 -1.20 -22.60 3.31
N VAL A 14 -1.20 -21.37 3.83
CA VAL A 14 -0.18 -20.36 3.53
C VAL A 14 1.19 -20.81 4.02
N SER A 15 1.30 -21.32 5.25
CA SER A 15 2.57 -21.78 5.82
C SER A 15 3.15 -22.98 5.06
N ALA A 16 2.30 -23.94 4.68
CA ALA A 16 2.68 -25.10 3.87
C ALA A 16 3.15 -24.67 2.46
N ALA A 17 2.42 -23.75 1.82
CA ALA A 17 2.83 -23.19 0.54
C ALA A 17 4.17 -22.45 0.64
N PHE A 18 4.37 -21.65 1.69
CA PHE A 18 5.59 -20.87 1.89
C PHE A 18 6.80 -21.79 2.05
N SER A 19 6.68 -22.82 2.89
CA SER A 19 7.72 -23.83 3.11
C SER A 19 8.07 -24.58 1.82
N ARG A 20 7.04 -24.97 1.05
CA ARG A 20 7.20 -25.64 -0.24
C ARG A 20 7.94 -24.76 -1.26
N ALA A 21 7.47 -23.52 -1.46
CA ALA A 21 8.05 -22.59 -2.43
C ALA A 21 9.48 -22.19 -2.07
N LEU A 22 9.78 -22.02 -0.77
CA LEU A 22 11.13 -21.74 -0.28
C LEU A 22 12.07 -22.94 -0.54
N GLY A 23 11.62 -24.16 -0.22
CA GLY A 23 12.40 -25.39 -0.48
C GLY A 23 12.67 -25.64 -1.96
N GLN A 24 11.73 -25.26 -2.84
CA GLN A 24 11.87 -25.36 -4.29
C GLN A 24 12.61 -24.17 -4.92
N LYS A 25 13.03 -23.17 -4.13
CA LYS A 25 13.67 -21.92 -4.61
C LYS A 25 12.82 -21.10 -5.58
N GLU A 26 11.49 -21.31 -5.55
CA GLU A 26 10.53 -20.51 -6.30
C GLU A 26 10.15 -19.21 -5.56
N LEU A 27 10.43 -19.15 -4.26
CA LEU A 27 10.29 -17.97 -3.41
C LEU A 27 11.65 -17.55 -2.85
N THR A 28 11.93 -16.24 -2.88
CA THR A 28 13.06 -15.62 -2.20
C THR A 28 12.58 -14.88 -0.96
N PHE A 29 13.05 -15.32 0.20
CA PHE A 29 12.82 -14.64 1.48
C PHE A 29 14.02 -13.76 1.84
N TYR A 30 13.76 -12.50 2.16
CA TYR A 30 14.77 -11.52 2.54
C TYR A 30 14.72 -11.27 4.04
N SER A 31 15.74 -11.72 4.77
CA SER A 31 15.90 -11.39 6.19
C SER A 31 16.00 -9.89 6.40
N THR A 32 15.43 -9.40 7.50
CA THR A 32 15.45 -7.99 7.85
C THR A 32 15.93 -7.74 9.27
N GLU A 33 16.61 -6.61 9.46
CA GLU A 33 16.76 -5.98 10.76
C GLU A 33 15.60 -5.00 10.96
N VAL A 34 15.13 -4.83 12.21
CA VAL A 34 14.01 -3.95 12.51
C VAL A 34 14.30 -3.13 13.77
N VAL A 35 13.91 -1.85 13.72
CA VAL A 35 13.87 -0.95 14.87
C VAL A 35 12.53 -0.24 14.89
N VAL A 36 12.03 0.07 16.09
CA VAL A 36 10.81 0.84 16.26
C VAL A 36 11.17 2.31 16.52
N LEU A 37 10.62 3.20 15.70
CA LEU A 37 10.75 4.65 15.82
C LEU A 37 9.40 5.25 16.20
N THR A 38 9.37 6.13 17.20
CA THR A 38 8.14 6.85 17.55
C THR A 38 8.03 8.11 16.70
N LEU A 39 7.10 8.11 15.74
CA LEU A 39 6.84 9.23 14.83
C LEU A 39 5.51 9.89 15.20
N GLY A 40 5.55 11.08 15.80
CA GLY A 40 4.34 11.78 16.21
C GLY A 40 3.52 11.05 17.28
N GLY A 41 4.18 10.28 18.15
CA GLY A 41 3.53 9.42 19.16
C GLY A 41 3.14 8.04 18.65
N VAL A 42 3.32 7.75 17.37
CA VAL A 42 2.96 6.48 16.75
C VAL A 42 4.21 5.60 16.57
N PRO A 43 4.22 4.35 17.06
CA PRO A 43 5.32 3.42 16.82
C PRO A 43 5.34 2.94 15.35
N PHE A 44 6.39 3.27 14.62
CA PHE A 44 6.65 2.79 13.27
C PHE A 44 7.82 1.81 13.26
N GLN A 45 7.68 0.69 12.55
CA GLN A 45 8.80 -0.16 12.19
C GLN A 45 9.61 0.46 11.05
N LEU A 46 10.91 0.60 11.25
CA LEU A 46 11.87 0.79 10.19
C LEU A 46 12.56 -0.55 9.94
N ARG A 47 12.27 -1.19 8.81
CA ARG A 47 12.85 -2.48 8.42
C ARG A 47 13.97 -2.28 7.39
N PHE A 48 15.14 -2.84 7.67
CA PHE A 48 16.28 -2.85 6.76
C PHE A 48 16.41 -4.22 6.11
N ALA A 49 16.36 -4.27 4.77
CA ALA A 49 16.44 -5.49 3.98
C ALA A 49 17.64 -5.45 3.00
N PRO A 50 18.86 -5.78 3.44
CA PRO A 50 20.07 -5.65 2.61
C PRO A 50 20.05 -6.52 1.34
N GLY A 51 19.33 -7.63 1.36
CA GLY A 51 19.21 -8.50 0.19
C GLY A 51 18.38 -7.90 -0.94
N LEU A 52 17.54 -6.90 -0.66
CA LEU A 52 16.60 -6.37 -1.65
C LEU A 52 17.27 -5.48 -2.70
N SER A 53 18.42 -4.86 -2.40
CA SER A 53 19.21 -4.11 -3.40
C SER A 53 19.72 -5.01 -4.54
N ARG A 54 19.67 -6.34 -4.38
CA ARG A 54 20.05 -7.35 -5.38
C ARG A 54 18.85 -8.04 -6.04
N LYS A 55 17.62 -7.56 -5.80
CA LYS A 55 16.42 -8.14 -6.41
C LYS A 55 16.53 -8.08 -7.95
N PRO A 56 16.27 -9.18 -8.69
CA PRO A 56 16.22 -9.13 -10.15
C PRO A 56 15.15 -8.15 -10.62
N GLU A 57 15.49 -7.28 -11.57
CA GLU A 57 14.48 -6.44 -12.22
C GLU A 57 13.58 -7.33 -13.10
N PRO A 58 12.24 -7.22 -13.00
CA PRO A 58 11.35 -7.96 -13.88
C PRO A 58 11.51 -7.42 -15.30
N GLY A 59 12.19 -8.18 -16.16
CA GLY A 59 12.43 -7.84 -17.56
C GLY A 59 13.26 -6.56 -17.70
N ALA A 60 14.53 -6.69 -18.08
CA ALA A 60 15.28 -5.55 -18.60
C ALA A 60 14.55 -5.02 -19.84
N ALA A 61 13.69 -4.02 -19.65
CA ALA A 61 13.22 -3.18 -20.74
C ALA A 61 14.45 -2.43 -21.29
N PRO A 62 14.44 -2.04 -22.57
CA PRO A 62 15.52 -1.23 -23.14
C PRO A 62 15.73 0.00 -22.26
N ALA A 63 16.98 0.51 -22.26
CA ALA A 63 17.37 1.75 -21.60
C ALA A 63 16.24 2.79 -21.67
N ASP A 64 16.02 3.51 -20.56
CA ASP A 64 15.00 4.57 -20.49
C ASP A 64 14.98 5.34 -21.81
N PRO A 65 13.81 5.54 -22.44
CA PRO A 65 13.73 6.33 -23.65
C PRO A 65 14.44 7.63 -23.34
N GLN A 66 15.50 7.89 -24.11
CA GLN A 66 16.24 9.14 -24.09
C GLN A 66 15.20 10.26 -23.98
N PRO A 67 15.33 11.19 -23.01
CA PRO A 67 14.33 12.24 -22.83
C PRO A 67 14.01 12.80 -24.21
N PRO A 68 12.72 12.94 -24.58
CA PRO A 68 12.36 13.45 -25.89
C PRO A 68 13.21 14.68 -26.13
N ALA A 69 13.83 14.75 -27.31
CA ALA A 69 14.67 15.87 -27.71
C ALA A 69 14.00 17.13 -27.18
N GLN A 70 14.71 17.86 -26.31
CA GLN A 70 14.20 19.11 -25.77
C GLN A 70 13.67 19.86 -26.97
N VAL A 71 12.36 20.06 -27.03
CA VAL A 71 11.80 20.98 -28.01
C VAL A 71 12.51 22.27 -27.68
N GLU A 72 13.42 22.71 -28.55
CA GLU A 72 14.04 24.02 -28.46
C GLU A 72 12.91 25.04 -28.63
N THR A 73 12.23 25.30 -27.53
CA THR A 73 11.31 26.42 -27.43
C THR A 73 12.18 27.66 -27.33
N ASP A 74 11.95 28.57 -28.26
CA ASP A 74 12.46 29.93 -28.25
C ASP A 74 12.53 30.46 -26.79
N PRO A 75 13.72 30.83 -26.28
CA PRO A 75 13.91 31.26 -24.90
C PRO A 75 13.12 32.53 -24.54
N TYR A 76 12.37 33.12 -25.49
CA TYR A 76 11.56 34.32 -25.30
C TYR A 76 10.06 34.14 -25.63
N ARG A 77 9.39 33.09 -25.13
CA ARG A 77 8.00 33.12 -24.59
C ARG A 77 7.44 31.70 -24.51
N VAL A 78 7.50 31.12 -23.32
CA VAL A 78 6.56 30.08 -22.91
C VAL A 78 5.67 30.73 -21.86
N LEU A 79 4.37 30.83 -22.12
CA LEU A 79 3.43 31.31 -21.11
C LEU A 79 3.32 30.23 -20.02
N LYS A 80 3.06 30.59 -18.75
CA LYS A 80 2.88 29.60 -17.66
C LYS A 80 1.86 28.50 -17.97
N ALA A 81 0.87 28.78 -18.83
CA ALA A 81 -0.11 27.80 -19.29
C ALA A 81 0.51 26.72 -20.21
N ASP A 82 1.50 27.08 -21.01
CA ASP A 82 2.20 26.16 -21.92
C ASP A 82 3.15 25.24 -21.14
N GLU A 83 3.80 25.73 -20.08
CA GLU A 83 4.63 24.90 -19.17
C GLU A 83 3.79 23.81 -18.48
N TYR A 84 2.62 24.17 -17.94
CA TYR A 84 1.72 23.21 -17.29
C TYR A 84 1.23 22.14 -18.26
N LEU A 85 0.87 22.53 -19.48
CA LEU A 85 0.41 21.59 -20.51
C LEU A 85 1.54 20.61 -20.91
N VAL A 86 2.76 21.13 -21.08
CA VAL A 86 3.95 20.30 -21.36
C VAL A 86 4.24 19.33 -20.21
N GLU A 87 4.12 19.77 -18.96
CA GLU A 87 4.32 18.91 -17.80
C GLU A 87 3.28 17.79 -17.72
N GLU A 88 2.01 18.09 -17.98
CA GLU A 88 0.93 17.10 -17.97
C GLU A 88 1.05 16.09 -19.13
N ILE A 89 1.43 16.53 -20.34
CA ILE A 89 1.74 15.62 -21.46
C ILE A 89 2.90 14.69 -21.09
N ASN A 90 3.98 15.23 -20.54
CA ASN A 90 5.13 14.45 -20.12
C ASN A 90 4.77 13.46 -18.99
N ARG A 91 3.88 13.87 -18.08
CA ARG A 91 3.34 13.00 -17.03
C ARG A 91 2.53 11.85 -17.62
N GLN A 92 1.66 12.13 -18.58
CA GLN A 92 0.86 11.11 -19.26
C GLN A 92 1.74 10.08 -19.97
N HIS A 93 2.79 10.52 -20.69
CA HIS A 93 3.75 9.59 -21.31
C HIS A 93 4.48 8.71 -20.28
N ARG A 94 4.89 9.27 -19.13
CA ARG A 94 5.52 8.48 -18.05
C ARG A 94 4.57 7.44 -17.47
N LEU A 95 3.29 7.79 -17.31
CA LEU A 95 2.25 6.89 -16.82
C LEU A 95 2.00 5.73 -17.79
N GLU A 96 1.89 6.03 -19.07
CA GLU A 96 1.70 5.02 -20.13
C GLU A 96 2.90 4.08 -20.22
N ALA A 97 4.13 4.60 -20.20
CA ALA A 97 5.34 3.78 -20.20
C ALA A 97 5.41 2.88 -18.96
N ARG A 98 5.07 3.41 -17.78
CA ARG A 98 5.00 2.62 -16.53
C ARG A 98 3.93 1.53 -16.64
N LYS A 99 2.73 1.85 -17.13
CA LYS A 99 1.64 0.88 -17.30
C LYS A 99 2.03 -0.21 -18.29
N ALA A 100 2.67 0.14 -19.41
CA ALA A 100 3.19 -0.83 -20.38
C ALA A 100 4.23 -1.78 -19.75
N ARG A 101 5.17 -1.27 -18.95
CA ARG A 101 6.12 -2.10 -18.19
C ARG A 101 5.40 -3.04 -17.20
N MET A 102 4.38 -2.55 -16.50
CA MET A 102 3.58 -3.35 -15.56
C MET A 102 2.69 -4.40 -16.25
N LEU A 103 2.33 -4.20 -17.52
CA LEU A 103 1.56 -5.15 -18.34
C LEU A 103 2.44 -6.17 -19.06
N ALA A 104 3.73 -5.87 -19.25
CA ALA A 104 4.67 -6.74 -19.97
C ALA A 104 4.82 -8.12 -19.34
N PHE A 105 4.64 -8.23 -18.02
CA PHE A 105 4.64 -9.49 -17.30
C PHE A 105 3.58 -9.48 -16.21
N ASP A 106 2.57 -10.35 -16.35
CA ASP A 106 1.54 -10.57 -15.34
C ASP A 106 1.88 -11.82 -14.50
N PRO A 107 2.42 -11.64 -13.27
CA PRO A 107 2.82 -12.75 -12.39
C PRO A 107 1.61 -13.54 -11.87
N PHE A 108 0.41 -12.99 -11.96
CA PHE A 108 -0.79 -13.59 -11.39
C PHE A 108 -1.57 -14.39 -12.42
N LYS A 109 -1.38 -14.15 -13.73
CA LYS A 109 -2.07 -14.90 -14.79
C LYS A 109 -1.76 -16.40 -14.74
N ASN A 110 -0.48 -16.77 -14.67
CA ASN A 110 0.00 -18.15 -14.61
C ASN A 110 1.11 -18.29 -13.55
N PRO A 111 0.77 -18.21 -12.25
CA PRO A 111 1.75 -18.31 -11.18
C PRO A 111 2.34 -19.73 -11.14
N PRO A 112 3.64 -19.89 -10.84
CA PRO A 112 4.23 -21.21 -10.56
C PRO A 112 3.39 -21.97 -9.53
N GLU A 113 3.19 -23.27 -9.75
CA GLU A 113 2.39 -24.13 -8.86
C GLU A 113 2.90 -24.07 -7.40
N ALA A 114 4.22 -23.98 -7.23
CA ALA A 114 4.86 -23.81 -5.94
C ALA A 114 4.31 -22.61 -5.15
N LEU A 115 4.01 -21.50 -5.83
CA LEU A 115 3.53 -20.26 -5.25
C LEU A 115 2.01 -20.21 -5.05
N ARG A 116 1.24 -21.15 -5.63
CA ARG A 116 -0.22 -21.21 -5.45
C ARG A 116 -0.59 -21.68 -4.05
N ILE A 117 -1.60 -21.03 -3.46
CA ILE A 117 -2.15 -21.38 -2.14
C ILE A 117 -3.52 -22.02 -2.31
N ALA A 118 -4.47 -21.29 -2.89
CA ALA A 118 -5.86 -21.71 -3.10
C ALA A 118 -6.57 -20.77 -4.09
N ASP A 119 -7.72 -21.18 -4.61
CA ASP A 119 -8.66 -20.30 -5.32
C ASP A 119 -9.81 -19.91 -4.39
N LEU A 120 -10.31 -18.66 -4.47
CA LEU A 120 -11.51 -18.19 -3.75
C LEU A 120 -12.68 -18.06 -4.72
N GLY A 121 -13.43 -19.16 -4.87
CA GLY A 121 -14.52 -19.22 -5.82
C GLY A 121 -14.04 -18.96 -7.25
N PRO A 122 -14.91 -18.42 -8.14
CA PRO A 122 -14.55 -18.23 -9.54
C PRO A 122 -13.71 -16.96 -9.80
N SER A 123 -13.68 -16.00 -8.87
CA SER A 123 -13.21 -14.63 -9.15
C SER A 123 -11.79 -14.32 -8.67
N HIS A 124 -11.23 -15.08 -7.73
CA HIS A 124 -9.94 -14.76 -7.13
C HIS A 124 -9.05 -15.98 -6.89
N ARG A 125 -7.74 -15.72 -6.79
CA ARG A 125 -6.71 -16.69 -6.42
C ARG A 125 -5.78 -16.13 -5.34
N LEU A 126 -5.28 -17.03 -4.49
CA LEU A 126 -4.23 -16.76 -3.51
C LEU A 126 -2.90 -17.30 -4.00
N VAL A 127 -1.90 -16.42 -4.03
CA VAL A 127 -0.52 -16.76 -4.40
C VAL A 127 0.46 -16.12 -3.44
N LEU A 128 1.58 -16.78 -3.17
CA LEU A 128 2.64 -16.20 -2.35
C LEU A 128 3.33 -15.04 -3.07
N ASN A 129 3.76 -14.05 -2.28
CA ASN A 129 4.69 -13.05 -2.79
C ASN A 129 6.07 -13.71 -3.02
N LYS A 130 6.49 -13.79 -4.29
CA LYS A 130 7.78 -14.37 -4.69
C LYS A 130 9.00 -13.72 -4.01
N PHE A 131 8.91 -12.44 -3.65
CA PHE A 131 10.00 -11.66 -3.06
C PHE A 131 9.59 -11.18 -1.67
N ALA A 132 9.45 -12.13 -0.76
CA ALA A 132 8.89 -11.91 0.57
C ALA A 132 9.91 -11.25 1.51
N ILE A 133 9.45 -10.22 2.21
CA ILE A 133 10.20 -9.56 3.31
C ILE A 133 9.63 -10.00 4.66
N ALA A 134 8.31 -9.93 4.80
CA ALA A 134 7.59 -10.65 5.85
C ALA A 134 7.35 -12.08 5.36
N ALA A 135 7.65 -13.07 6.20
CA ALA A 135 7.36 -14.47 5.89
C ALA A 135 5.85 -14.63 5.66
N GLU A 136 5.48 -15.61 4.83
CA GLU A 136 4.07 -15.91 4.54
C GLU A 136 3.26 -14.72 3.98
N HIS A 137 3.90 -13.66 3.48
CA HIS A 137 3.22 -12.61 2.71
C HIS A 137 2.63 -13.21 1.43
N PHE A 138 1.32 -13.10 1.28
CA PHE A 138 0.57 -13.58 0.12
C PHE A 138 -0.29 -12.49 -0.52
N ILE A 139 -0.78 -12.81 -1.70
CA ILE A 139 -1.48 -11.92 -2.62
C ILE A 139 -2.82 -12.55 -2.94
N LEU A 140 -3.87 -11.76 -2.79
CA LEU A 140 -5.20 -12.04 -3.34
C LEU A 140 -5.29 -11.31 -4.69
N ALA A 141 -5.27 -12.05 -5.79
CA ALA A 141 -5.37 -11.48 -7.14
C ALA A 141 -6.70 -11.90 -7.79
N THR A 142 -7.24 -11.04 -8.66
CA THR A 142 -8.37 -11.43 -9.49
C THR A 142 -7.97 -12.53 -10.46
N ASN A 143 -8.92 -13.39 -10.83
CA ASN A 143 -8.66 -14.46 -11.78
C ASN A 143 -8.55 -13.94 -13.21
N GLU A 144 -9.46 -13.03 -13.57
CA GLU A 144 -9.42 -12.24 -14.79
C GLU A 144 -8.63 -10.96 -14.54
N PHE A 145 -7.99 -10.45 -15.60
CA PHE A 145 -7.29 -9.19 -15.51
C PHE A 145 -8.29 -8.05 -15.26
N LYS A 146 -8.09 -7.36 -14.14
CA LYS A 146 -8.69 -6.05 -13.84
C LYS A 146 -7.58 -5.05 -13.54
N ASP A 147 -7.76 -3.79 -13.89
CA ASP A 147 -6.74 -2.78 -13.59
C ASP A 147 -6.59 -2.52 -12.08
N GLN A 148 -5.33 -2.39 -11.64
CA GLN A 148 -4.93 -2.08 -10.28
C GLN A 148 -5.31 -0.65 -9.83
N ASP A 149 -5.53 0.26 -10.76
CA ASP A 149 -5.96 1.63 -10.49
C ASP A 149 -7.47 1.82 -10.57
N HIS A 150 -8.23 0.75 -10.81
CA HIS A 150 -9.69 0.77 -10.71
C HIS A 150 -10.16 0.58 -9.26
N LEU A 151 -11.35 1.11 -8.97
CA LEU A 151 -12.01 0.92 -7.68
C LEU A 151 -12.31 -0.56 -7.42
N LEU A 152 -12.18 -0.96 -6.16
CA LEU A 152 -12.51 -2.30 -5.70
C LEU A 152 -14.02 -2.52 -5.78
N GLU A 153 -14.40 -3.74 -6.16
CA GLU A 153 -15.77 -4.19 -6.31
C GLU A 153 -16.20 -5.02 -5.08
N ARG A 154 -17.50 -5.26 -4.97
CA ARG A 154 -18.09 -6.09 -3.90
C ARG A 154 -17.38 -7.43 -3.69
N ASP A 155 -17.06 -8.14 -4.78
CA ASP A 155 -16.42 -9.45 -4.70
C ASP A 155 -14.98 -9.37 -4.19
N ASP A 156 -14.27 -8.25 -4.41
CA ASP A 156 -12.95 -8.03 -3.81
C ASP A 156 -13.09 -7.98 -2.27
N PHE A 157 -14.11 -7.29 -1.75
CA PHE A 157 -14.37 -7.23 -0.30
C PHE A 157 -14.83 -8.56 0.30
N ALA A 158 -15.65 -9.32 -0.44
CA ALA A 158 -16.00 -10.68 -0.02
C ALA A 158 -14.76 -11.58 0.09
N ALA A 159 -13.82 -11.46 -0.85
CA ALA A 159 -12.56 -12.20 -0.86
C ALA A 159 -11.63 -11.80 0.29
N ILE A 160 -11.46 -10.49 0.50
CA ILE A 160 -10.68 -9.95 1.62
C ILE A 160 -11.26 -10.45 2.94
N ARG A 161 -12.58 -10.37 3.11
CA ARG A 161 -13.26 -10.79 4.35
C ARG A 161 -13.06 -12.27 4.63
N ALA A 162 -13.25 -13.13 3.62
CA ALA A 162 -13.02 -14.57 3.75
C ALA A 162 -11.57 -14.91 4.18
N CYS A 163 -10.58 -14.16 3.69
CA CYS A 163 -9.19 -14.36 4.09
C CYS A 163 -8.92 -13.90 5.52
N ILE A 164 -9.47 -12.74 5.93
CA ILE A 164 -9.30 -12.21 7.29
C ILE A 164 -9.96 -13.15 8.30
N ASP A 165 -11.20 -13.60 8.04
CA ASP A 165 -11.90 -14.54 8.92
C ASP A 165 -11.17 -15.90 8.99
N GLY A 166 -10.53 -16.34 7.91
CA GLY A 166 -9.68 -17.54 7.91
C GLY A 166 -8.47 -17.45 8.86
N TYR A 167 -7.96 -16.24 9.13
CA TYR A 167 -6.91 -15.96 10.11
C TYR A 167 -7.45 -15.60 11.50
N ASP A 168 -8.75 -15.50 11.71
CA ASP A 168 -9.37 -15.12 12.99
C ASP A 168 -9.75 -16.33 13.86
N ASN A 169 -9.45 -17.55 13.39
CA ASN A 169 -9.69 -18.80 14.11
C ASN A 169 -8.66 -19.06 15.22
N ALA A 170 -8.92 -19.99 16.14
CA ALA A 170 -8.07 -20.27 17.30
C ALA A 170 -6.60 -20.64 16.99
N GLU A 171 -6.32 -21.11 15.77
CA GLU A 171 -4.96 -21.39 15.27
C GLU A 171 -4.32 -20.21 14.49
N GLY A 172 -5.08 -19.14 14.26
CA GLY A 172 -4.82 -18.03 13.33
C GLY A 172 -4.02 -16.85 13.88
N GLY A 173 -3.27 -17.00 14.97
CA GLY A 173 -2.34 -15.95 15.43
C GLY A 173 -2.97 -14.57 15.67
N ASP A 174 -2.20 -13.51 15.44
CA ASP A 174 -2.59 -12.10 15.71
C ASP A 174 -3.54 -11.48 14.65
N GLY A 175 -4.10 -12.28 13.73
CA GLY A 175 -4.92 -11.82 12.61
C GLY A 175 -4.13 -11.44 11.35
N LEU A 176 -4.81 -10.79 10.40
CA LEU A 176 -4.30 -10.50 9.05
C LEU A 176 -4.36 -9.00 8.74
N PHE A 177 -3.24 -8.43 8.30
CA PHE A 177 -3.18 -7.08 7.75
C PHE A 177 -3.30 -7.15 6.23
N THR A 178 -4.31 -6.48 5.67
CA THR A 178 -4.53 -6.44 4.22
C THR A 178 -4.39 -5.02 3.70
N PHE A 179 -3.85 -4.84 2.49
CA PHE A 179 -3.75 -3.52 1.89
C PHE A 179 -3.81 -3.54 0.36
N PHE A 180 -4.34 -2.46 -0.19
CA PHE A 180 -4.47 -2.21 -1.63
C PHE A 180 -3.80 -0.88 -1.99
N ASN A 181 -3.09 -0.88 -3.12
CA ASN A 181 -2.39 0.29 -3.65
C ASN A 181 -3.02 0.68 -4.97
N SER A 182 -3.73 1.81 -5.04
CA SER A 182 -4.44 2.25 -6.23
C SER A 182 -3.87 3.56 -6.77
N GLY A 183 -3.54 3.61 -8.05
CA GLY A 183 -3.07 4.81 -8.74
C GLY A 183 -1.57 5.07 -8.62
N GLU A 184 -1.11 6.05 -9.39
CA GLU A 184 0.30 6.43 -9.60
C GLU A 184 1.13 6.52 -8.31
N PHE A 185 0.61 7.22 -7.30
CA PHE A 185 1.35 7.56 -6.08
C PHE A 185 1.15 6.57 -4.93
N SER A 186 0.48 5.44 -5.18
CA SER A 186 0.18 4.46 -4.14
C SER A 186 1.32 3.50 -3.81
N GLY A 187 2.35 3.45 -4.66
CA GLY A 187 3.41 2.43 -4.59
C GLY A 187 3.04 1.08 -5.20
N ALA A 188 2.00 1.02 -6.05
CA ALA A 188 1.64 -0.17 -6.82
C ALA A 188 2.75 -0.58 -7.81
N SER A 189 3.00 -1.89 -7.94
CA SER A 189 4.08 -2.45 -8.77
C SER A 189 3.62 -3.45 -9.84
N GLN A 190 2.34 -3.82 -9.85
CA GLN A 190 1.72 -4.70 -10.85
C GLN A 190 0.40 -4.09 -11.34
N ALA A 191 0.09 -4.23 -12.63
CA ALA A 191 -1.10 -3.62 -13.24
C ALA A 191 -2.37 -4.45 -13.03
N HIS A 192 -2.21 -5.76 -12.83
CA HIS A 192 -3.32 -6.66 -12.51
C HIS A 192 -3.75 -6.44 -11.05
N ARG A 193 -5.04 -6.21 -10.83
CA ARG A 193 -5.69 -6.06 -9.52
C ARG A 193 -5.27 -7.14 -8.54
N HIS A 194 -4.66 -6.68 -7.47
CA HIS A 194 -4.20 -7.52 -6.38
C HIS A 194 -4.23 -6.76 -5.05
N ILE A 195 -4.59 -7.49 -4.00
CA ILE A 195 -4.57 -7.07 -2.61
C ILE A 195 -3.46 -7.84 -1.91
N GLN A 196 -2.64 -7.14 -1.14
CA GLN A 196 -1.54 -7.71 -0.39
C GLN A 196 -2.00 -8.08 1.02
N MET A 197 -1.56 -9.22 1.52
CA MET A 197 -1.99 -9.79 2.79
C MET A 197 -0.76 -10.28 3.56
N ILE A 198 -0.58 -9.80 4.79
CA ILE A 198 0.53 -10.15 5.65
C ILE A 198 -0.02 -10.59 7.00
N PRO A 199 0.26 -11.82 7.47
CA PRO A 199 -0.10 -12.22 8.83
C PRO A 199 0.54 -11.26 9.83
N ILE A 200 -0.24 -10.75 10.78
CA ILE A 200 0.24 -9.74 11.73
C ILE A 200 1.37 -10.31 12.60
N SER A 201 1.30 -11.61 12.93
CA SER A 201 2.39 -12.33 13.62
C SER A 201 3.72 -12.23 12.86
N ARG A 202 3.71 -12.36 11.52
CA ARG A 202 4.90 -12.22 10.67
C ARG A 202 5.37 -10.78 10.52
N MET A 203 4.47 -9.81 10.67
CA MET A 203 4.88 -8.41 10.80
C MET A 203 5.60 -8.11 12.11
N LYS A 204 5.48 -8.98 13.13
CA LYS A 204 6.21 -8.86 14.40
C LYS A 204 7.58 -9.56 14.38
N ASP A 205 7.92 -10.31 13.32
CA ASP A 205 9.22 -10.99 13.22
C ASP A 205 10.39 -10.01 13.38
N GLY A 206 11.30 -10.34 14.30
CA GLY A 206 12.46 -9.51 14.67
C GLY A 206 12.19 -8.44 15.74
N LEU A 207 10.94 -8.23 16.13
CA LEU A 207 10.61 -7.40 17.28
C LEU A 207 10.74 -8.21 18.58
N GLY A 208 11.16 -7.55 19.66
CA GLY A 208 11.14 -8.14 21.00
C GLY A 208 9.70 -8.32 21.53
N PRO A 209 9.50 -9.19 22.54
CA PRO A 209 8.17 -9.46 23.11
C PRO A 209 7.49 -8.21 23.68
N ASP A 210 8.26 -7.26 24.19
CA ASP A 210 7.77 -6.00 24.78
C ASP A 210 7.72 -4.84 23.76
N SER A 211 7.77 -5.13 22.47
CA SER A 211 7.74 -4.09 21.44
C SER A 211 6.44 -3.28 21.52
N PRO A 212 6.51 -1.93 21.48
CA PRO A 212 5.32 -1.09 21.51
C PRO A 212 4.58 -1.06 20.17
N TRP A 213 5.10 -1.74 19.14
CA TRP A 213 4.50 -1.71 17.81
C TRP A 213 3.20 -2.52 17.76
N SER A 214 2.19 -1.92 17.14
CA SER A 214 1.00 -2.58 16.66
C SER A 214 0.60 -1.99 15.31
N VAL A 215 -0.31 -2.66 14.60
CA VAL A 215 -0.81 -2.19 13.30
C VAL A 215 -1.44 -0.81 13.48
N VAL A 216 -0.84 0.19 12.81
CA VAL A 216 -1.29 1.59 12.89
C VAL A 216 -2.77 1.77 12.56
N ALA A 217 -3.28 1.05 11.55
CA ALA A 217 -4.69 1.11 11.17
C ALA A 217 -5.63 0.84 12.35
N ASP A 218 -5.33 -0.18 13.17
CA ASP A 218 -6.14 -0.55 14.34
C ASP A 218 -6.11 0.51 15.45
N GLN A 219 -5.09 1.39 15.47
CA GLN A 219 -4.99 2.51 16.41
C GLN A 219 -5.84 3.72 15.98
N LEU A 220 -6.32 3.76 14.74
CA LEU A 220 -7.12 4.88 14.20
C LEU A 220 -8.61 4.71 14.42
N THR A 221 -9.07 3.48 14.64
CA THR A 221 -10.47 3.18 14.97
C THR A 221 -10.57 2.79 16.42
N VAL A 222 -11.45 3.46 17.16
CA VAL A 222 -11.69 3.15 18.57
C VAL A 222 -12.33 1.76 18.71
N LYS A 223 -11.69 0.85 19.45
CA LYS A 223 -12.26 -0.47 19.80
C LYS A 223 -13.02 -0.48 21.14
N ASP A 224 -13.08 0.63 21.87
CA ASP A 224 -13.63 0.66 23.24
C ASP A 224 -14.64 1.81 23.50
N LYS A 225 -15.77 1.47 24.13
CA LYS A 225 -16.93 2.34 24.39
C LYS A 225 -16.77 3.25 25.63
N LEU A 226 -15.68 3.17 26.41
CA LEU A 226 -15.56 3.92 27.67
C LEU A 226 -14.55 5.08 27.70
N PHE A 227 -13.44 5.04 26.95
CA PHE A 227 -12.39 6.08 27.04
C PHE A 227 -11.78 6.42 25.66
N GLY A 228 -12.66 6.67 24.69
CA GLY A 228 -12.32 6.93 23.28
C GLY A 228 -11.29 8.03 23.07
N THR A 229 -10.01 7.65 23.00
CA THR A 229 -8.93 8.52 22.56
C THR A 229 -8.35 7.93 21.29
N ILE A 230 -8.39 8.68 20.18
CA ILE A 230 -7.56 8.41 19.00
C ILE A 230 -6.11 8.55 19.46
N ALA A 231 -5.41 7.43 19.65
CA ALA A 231 -4.06 7.44 20.22
C ALA A 231 -3.00 7.90 19.19
N ALA A 232 -3.25 7.65 17.90
CA ALA A 232 -2.27 7.87 16.84
C ALA A 232 -2.57 9.13 16.01
N LYS A 233 -1.70 10.14 16.10
CA LYS A 233 -1.67 11.29 15.18
C LYS A 233 -0.72 10.99 14.03
N LEU A 234 -1.27 10.53 12.91
CA LEU A 234 -0.47 10.31 11.71
C LEU A 234 0.01 11.63 11.11
N PRO A 235 1.17 11.63 10.42
CA PRO A 235 1.67 12.81 9.71
C PRO A 235 0.77 13.22 8.52
N PHE A 236 -0.14 12.36 8.10
CA PHE A 236 -1.07 12.58 7.00
C PHE A 236 -2.51 12.29 7.44
N THR A 237 -3.45 12.85 6.69
CA THR A 237 -4.90 12.69 6.89
C THR A 237 -5.32 11.30 6.46
N ALA A 238 -5.97 10.57 7.38
CA ALA A 238 -6.54 9.27 7.13
C ALA A 238 -8.05 9.29 7.36
N ILE A 239 -8.78 8.52 6.56
CA ILE A 239 -10.21 8.26 6.72
C ILE A 239 -10.30 6.85 7.27
N ALA A 240 -10.93 6.69 8.43
CA ALA A 240 -10.95 5.41 9.14
C ALA A 240 -12.38 5.04 9.55
N ARG A 241 -12.70 3.76 9.48
CA ARG A 241 -14.02 3.24 9.88
C ARG A 241 -13.88 1.90 10.60
N ASN A 242 -14.58 1.77 11.73
CA ASN A 242 -14.83 0.47 12.33
C ASN A 242 -15.82 -0.30 11.44
N ILE A 243 -15.43 -1.51 11.04
CA ILE A 243 -16.15 -2.39 10.12
C ILE A 243 -16.50 -3.75 10.77
N SER A 244 -16.45 -3.84 12.10
CA SER A 244 -16.77 -5.06 12.83
C SER A 244 -18.17 -5.55 12.46
N GLY A 245 -18.26 -6.82 12.08
CA GLY A 245 -19.53 -7.48 11.71
C GLY A 245 -20.14 -7.07 10.37
N MET A 246 -19.48 -6.23 9.57
CA MET A 246 -19.99 -5.87 8.24
C MET A 246 -19.84 -7.00 7.22
N ASP A 247 -20.87 -7.20 6.39
CA ASP A 247 -20.82 -8.08 5.22
C ASP A 247 -20.15 -7.42 4.01
N ALA A 248 -19.99 -8.16 2.91
CA ALA A 248 -19.31 -7.67 1.70
C ALA A 248 -20.00 -6.45 1.05
N ASP A 249 -21.32 -6.37 1.11
CA ASP A 249 -22.09 -5.26 0.53
C ASP A 249 -21.92 -3.99 1.37
N GLN A 250 -21.98 -4.14 2.70
CA GLN A 250 -21.71 -3.06 3.65
C GLN A 250 -20.26 -2.58 3.59
N LEU A 251 -19.29 -3.48 3.46
CA LEU A 251 -17.87 -3.15 3.29
C LEU A 251 -17.64 -2.36 2.00
N HIS A 252 -18.20 -2.81 0.88
CA HIS A 252 -18.07 -2.13 -0.41
C HIS A 252 -18.72 -0.74 -0.39
N SER A 253 -19.94 -0.61 0.16
CA SER A 253 -20.60 0.69 0.32
C SER A 253 -19.78 1.63 1.21
N THR A 254 -19.24 1.11 2.33
CA THR A 254 -18.38 1.87 3.24
C THR A 254 -17.13 2.37 2.52
N TYR A 255 -16.48 1.50 1.76
CA TYR A 255 -15.32 1.85 0.95
C TYR A 255 -15.63 2.97 -0.05
N LEU A 256 -16.75 2.91 -0.78
CA LEU A 256 -17.12 3.95 -1.74
C LEU A 256 -17.34 5.30 -1.05
N THR A 257 -17.97 5.33 0.12
CA THR A 257 -18.10 6.56 0.92
C THR A 257 -16.72 7.08 1.37
N MET A 258 -15.84 6.21 1.85
CA MET A 258 -14.47 6.59 2.23
C MET A 258 -13.68 7.12 1.04
N TYR A 259 -13.84 6.53 -0.13
CA TYR A 259 -13.21 6.98 -1.37
C TYR A 259 -13.69 8.38 -1.77
N GLN A 260 -14.99 8.67 -1.71
CA GLN A 260 -15.53 10.01 -1.95
C GLN A 260 -14.93 11.04 -0.98
N LYS A 261 -14.89 10.73 0.33
CA LYS A 261 -14.21 11.59 1.31
C LYS A 261 -12.72 11.75 0.98
N GLY A 262 -12.06 10.70 0.51
CA GLY A 262 -10.67 10.72 0.06
C GLY A 262 -10.46 11.69 -1.11
N CYS A 263 -11.38 11.71 -2.08
CA CYS A 263 -11.35 12.68 -3.18
C CYS A 263 -11.50 14.11 -2.67
N MET A 264 -12.37 14.36 -1.68
CA MET A 264 -12.52 15.69 -1.08
C MET A 264 -11.27 16.13 -0.34
N VAL A 265 -10.65 15.22 0.44
CA VAL A 265 -9.42 15.48 1.17
C VAL A 265 -8.29 15.84 0.22
N GLU A 266 -8.08 15.06 -0.85
CA GLU A 266 -7.07 15.36 -1.88
C GLU A 266 -7.31 16.73 -2.53
N ALA A 267 -8.57 17.03 -2.87
CA ALA A 267 -8.95 18.27 -3.54
C ALA A 267 -8.57 19.54 -2.74
N THR A 268 -8.54 19.45 -1.41
CA THR A 268 -8.20 20.61 -0.55
C THR A 268 -6.79 21.13 -0.80
N LEU A 269 -5.87 20.25 -1.19
CA LEU A 269 -4.49 20.61 -1.46
C LEU A 269 -4.21 20.78 -2.95
N THR A 270 -4.74 19.90 -3.81
CA THR A 270 -4.43 19.93 -5.25
C THR A 270 -5.21 20.98 -6.01
N ARG A 271 -6.47 21.24 -5.62
CA ARG A 271 -7.42 22.11 -6.35
C ARG A 271 -7.50 21.79 -7.85
N HIS A 272 -7.29 20.53 -8.22
CA HIS A 272 -7.24 20.12 -9.61
C HIS A 272 -8.66 20.10 -10.22
N PRO A 273 -8.88 20.56 -11.47
CA PRO A 273 -10.20 20.55 -12.13
C PRO A 273 -10.89 19.18 -12.23
N LYS A 274 -10.16 18.09 -11.94
CA LYS A 274 -10.72 16.73 -11.93
C LYS A 274 -11.74 16.55 -10.80
N HIS A 275 -11.78 17.48 -9.84
CA HIS A 275 -12.70 17.49 -8.71
C HIS A 275 -13.95 18.34 -8.93
N ASP A 276 -14.10 18.99 -10.09
CA ASP A 276 -15.26 19.87 -10.38
C ASP A 276 -16.58 19.10 -10.50
N ASN A 277 -16.50 17.78 -10.76
CA ASN A 277 -17.64 16.88 -10.85
C ASN A 277 -17.57 15.80 -9.76
N GLU A 278 -18.70 15.19 -9.41
CA GLU A 278 -18.74 14.03 -8.51
C GLU A 278 -17.86 12.88 -9.03
N PRO A 279 -17.15 12.13 -8.15
CA PRO A 279 -16.33 11.00 -8.56
C PRO A 279 -17.18 9.83 -9.06
N SER A 280 -16.74 9.22 -10.16
CA SER A 280 -17.25 7.91 -10.55
C SER A 280 -17.03 6.92 -9.40
N LEU A 281 -18.04 6.12 -9.09
CA LEU A 281 -17.99 5.06 -8.08
C LEU A 281 -17.75 3.68 -8.70
N LYS A 282 -17.23 3.66 -9.94
CA LYS A 282 -16.80 2.45 -10.66
C LYS A 282 -15.67 2.78 -11.64
N GLY A 283 -14.91 1.78 -12.04
CA GLY A 283 -13.84 1.94 -13.02
C GLY A 283 -12.62 2.68 -12.45
N PRO A 284 -11.92 3.50 -13.25
CA PRO A 284 -10.69 4.17 -12.84
C PRO A 284 -10.86 5.04 -11.59
N SER A 285 -9.92 4.94 -10.67
CA SER A 285 -9.82 5.83 -9.52
C SER A 285 -9.37 7.23 -9.93
N ARG A 286 -10.03 8.26 -9.40
CA ARG A 286 -9.69 9.69 -9.60
C ARG A 286 -8.42 10.11 -8.86
N ILE A 287 -8.15 9.47 -7.73
CA ILE A 287 -7.02 9.78 -6.86
C ILE A 287 -6.12 8.55 -6.73
N SER A 288 -4.85 8.78 -6.39
CA SER A 288 -4.04 7.71 -5.84
C SER A 288 -4.39 7.52 -4.36
N TYR A 289 -4.47 6.28 -3.87
CA TYR A 289 -4.73 6.01 -2.47
C TYR A 289 -4.13 4.67 -2.03
N ASN A 290 -3.94 4.52 -0.71
CA ASN A 290 -3.87 3.18 -0.11
C ASN A 290 -5.12 2.93 0.71
N LEU A 291 -5.57 1.69 0.67
CA LEU A 291 -6.58 1.15 1.55
C LEU A 291 -5.90 0.08 2.40
N ALA A 292 -6.21 0.02 3.69
CA ALA A 292 -5.88 -1.11 4.55
C ALA A 292 -7.13 -1.62 5.24
N MET A 293 -7.18 -2.93 5.48
CA MET A 293 -8.25 -3.57 6.21
C MET A 293 -7.69 -4.65 7.16
N THR A 294 -8.15 -4.63 8.41
CA THR A 294 -8.03 -5.72 9.39
C THR A 294 -9.44 -6.26 9.68
N LYS A 295 -9.62 -7.11 10.70
CA LYS A 295 -10.93 -7.64 11.09
C LYS A 295 -11.97 -6.55 11.36
N ASP A 296 -11.55 -5.50 12.05
CA ASP A 296 -12.45 -4.50 12.61
C ASP A 296 -12.27 -3.12 12.00
N THR A 297 -11.26 -2.93 11.16
CA THR A 297 -10.81 -1.60 10.77
C THR A 297 -10.60 -1.51 9.27
N MET A 298 -11.17 -0.48 8.64
CA MET A 298 -10.85 -0.06 7.28
C MET A 298 -10.27 1.35 7.32
N VAL A 299 -9.14 1.56 6.64
CA VAL A 299 -8.47 2.87 6.58
C VAL A 299 -8.08 3.21 5.15
N LEU A 300 -8.41 4.41 4.70
CA LEU A 300 -8.04 4.96 3.41
C LEU A 300 -7.18 6.21 3.60
N ILE A 301 -6.09 6.31 2.83
CA ILE A 301 -5.26 7.51 2.75
C ILE A 301 -5.14 7.97 1.29
N PRO A 302 -5.54 9.21 0.96
CA PRO A 302 -5.18 9.81 -0.31
C PRO A 302 -3.67 9.99 -0.40
N ARG A 303 -3.09 9.57 -1.53
CA ARG A 303 -1.65 9.59 -1.77
C ARG A 303 -1.28 10.65 -2.80
N LEU A 304 -0.25 11.43 -2.48
CA LEU A 304 0.30 12.50 -3.33
C LEU A 304 1.68 12.15 -3.89
N SER A 305 2.39 11.21 -3.26
CA SER A 305 3.69 10.71 -3.74
C SER A 305 3.92 9.31 -3.18
N ASP A 306 4.52 8.42 -3.98
CA ASP A 306 5.07 7.14 -3.50
C ASP A 306 6.54 7.25 -3.03
N LYS A 307 7.16 8.41 -3.24
CA LYS A 307 8.55 8.70 -2.88
C LYS A 307 8.65 9.61 -1.68
N ILE A 308 9.62 9.33 -0.83
CA ILE A 308 10.05 10.20 0.25
C ILE A 308 11.49 10.62 -0.02
N HIS A 309 11.73 11.92 -0.10
CA HIS A 309 13.06 12.50 -0.09
C HIS A 309 13.28 13.12 1.30
N LEU A 310 14.26 12.60 2.04
CA LEU A 310 14.50 13.08 3.40
C LEU A 310 15.32 14.36 3.40
N GLU A 311 14.89 15.28 4.25
CA GLU A 311 15.54 16.56 4.50
C GLU A 311 15.78 16.73 6.01
N ASP A 312 16.84 17.45 6.35
CA ASP A 312 17.11 17.84 7.73
C ASP A 312 16.09 18.87 8.26
N ALA A 313 16.29 19.36 9.48
CA ALA A 313 15.36 20.32 10.09
C ALA A 313 15.30 21.69 9.38
N ASN A 314 16.33 22.02 8.58
CA ASN A 314 16.45 23.26 7.83
C ASN A 314 16.04 23.10 6.35
N GLY A 315 15.51 21.94 5.97
CA GLY A 315 15.13 21.64 4.59
C GLY A 315 16.29 21.21 3.69
N LYS A 316 17.50 20.98 4.23
CA LYS A 316 18.62 20.50 3.41
C LYS A 316 18.45 19.02 3.08
N PRO A 317 18.55 18.61 1.80
CA PRO A 317 18.44 17.20 1.42
C PRO A 317 19.50 16.32 2.10
N LEU A 318 19.07 15.19 2.65
CA LEU A 318 19.94 14.17 3.24
C LEU A 318 20.45 13.14 2.21
N GLY A 319 19.95 13.22 0.96
CA GLY A 319 20.28 12.27 -0.11
C GLY A 319 19.60 10.91 0.02
N ILE A 320 18.70 10.74 0.98
CA ILE A 320 17.98 9.48 1.22
C ILE A 320 16.66 9.50 0.46
N LYS A 321 16.45 8.47 -0.37
CA LYS A 321 15.23 8.29 -1.18
C LYS A 321 14.56 6.99 -0.80
N LEU A 322 13.34 7.06 -0.27
CA LEU A 322 12.53 5.89 0.07
C LEU A 322 11.35 5.78 -0.88
N SER A 323 10.85 4.56 -1.05
CA SER A 323 9.56 4.30 -1.71
C SER A 323 8.62 3.65 -0.70
N VAL A 324 7.37 4.08 -0.67
CA VAL A 324 6.39 3.63 0.32
C VAL A 324 5.06 3.28 -0.34
N ASN A 325 4.47 2.17 0.13
CA ASN A 325 3.18 1.65 -0.30
C ASN A 325 2.25 1.50 0.92
N GLY A 326 1.16 0.74 0.79
CA GLY A 326 0.18 0.55 1.86
C GLY A 326 0.70 -0.04 3.18
N THR A 327 1.92 -0.57 3.26
CA THR A 327 2.51 -0.99 4.55
C THR A 327 2.68 0.16 5.54
N ILE A 328 2.64 1.42 5.08
CA ILE A 328 2.60 2.59 5.96
C ILE A 328 1.35 2.59 6.88
N LEU A 329 0.25 1.97 6.46
CA LEU A 329 -0.96 1.82 7.28
C LEU A 329 -0.83 0.71 8.34
N ALA A 330 0.20 -0.13 8.25
CA ALA A 330 0.65 -0.95 9.37
C ALA A 330 1.77 -0.27 10.18
N GLY A 331 2.17 0.95 9.81
CA GLY A 331 3.30 1.62 10.43
C GLY A 331 4.64 0.99 10.07
N THR A 332 4.81 0.48 8.85
CA THR A 332 6.06 -0.14 8.41
C THR A 332 6.68 0.59 7.22
N VAL A 333 7.95 1.00 7.37
CA VAL A 333 8.78 1.63 6.33
C VAL A 333 9.98 0.74 6.04
N LEU A 334 10.24 0.48 4.76
CA LEU A 334 11.34 -0.35 4.30
C LEU A 334 12.51 0.48 3.81
N VAL A 335 13.72 0.09 4.21
CA VAL A 335 14.99 0.70 3.80
C VAL A 335 15.88 -0.39 3.19
N LYS A 336 16.57 -0.04 2.10
CA LYS A 336 17.43 -0.98 1.35
C LYS A 336 18.92 -0.80 1.65
N GLU A 337 19.32 0.40 2.04
CA GLU A 337 20.72 0.77 2.24
C GLU A 337 21.05 0.95 3.72
N ALA A 338 22.17 0.35 4.17
CA ALA A 338 22.57 0.38 5.57
C ALA A 338 22.83 1.81 6.08
N ARG A 339 23.44 2.65 5.24
CA ARG A 339 23.67 4.07 5.53
C ARG A 339 22.36 4.80 5.82
N ASP A 340 21.37 4.59 4.97
CA ASP A 340 20.07 5.26 5.09
C ASP A 340 19.33 4.79 6.35
N TYR A 341 19.40 3.49 6.65
CA TYR A 341 18.84 2.91 7.86
C TYR A 341 19.41 3.53 9.13
N GLN A 342 20.73 3.68 9.20
CA GLN A 342 21.42 4.31 10.33
C GLN A 342 21.11 5.82 10.42
N MET A 343 21.05 6.52 9.29
CA MET A 343 20.75 7.95 9.25
C MET A 343 19.32 8.27 9.70
N ILE A 344 18.34 7.46 9.30
CA ILE A 344 16.95 7.63 9.72
C ILE A 344 16.80 7.40 11.22
N GLN A 345 17.49 6.41 11.79
CA GLN A 345 17.50 6.19 13.24
C GLN A 345 18.05 7.38 14.02
N LYS A 346 19.11 8.04 13.51
CA LYS A 346 19.67 9.25 14.13
C LYS A 346 18.74 10.46 14.00
N PHE A 347 17.96 10.53 12.91
CA PHE A 347 17.11 11.69 12.60
C PHE A 347 15.67 11.26 12.27
N PRO A 348 14.92 10.64 13.21
CA PRO A 348 13.57 10.13 12.94
C PRO A 348 12.57 11.24 12.56
N GLY A 349 12.83 12.48 13.01
CA GLY A 349 12.05 13.65 12.60
C GLY A 349 12.08 13.93 11.09
N ALA A 350 13.16 13.56 10.39
CA ALA A 350 13.23 13.67 8.93
C ALA A 350 12.23 12.71 8.27
N LEU A 351 12.14 11.47 8.76
CA LEU A 351 11.16 10.50 8.25
C LEU A 351 9.73 10.95 8.53
N LYS A 352 9.43 11.50 9.72
CA LYS A 352 8.12 12.08 10.02
C LYS A 352 7.72 13.14 8.98
N ARG A 353 8.57 14.15 8.74
CA ARG A 353 8.32 15.20 7.72
C ARG A 353 8.18 14.62 6.32
N GLY A 354 8.98 13.60 5.99
CA GLY A 354 8.87 12.88 4.73
C GLY A 354 7.51 12.21 4.54
N LEU A 355 6.99 11.57 5.59
CA LEU A 355 5.66 10.96 5.59
C LEU A 355 4.53 12.01 5.49
N GLU A 356 4.71 13.23 6.00
CA GLU A 356 3.70 14.30 5.82
C GLU A 356 3.48 14.64 4.33
N ARG A 357 4.49 14.43 3.48
CA ARG A 357 4.46 14.79 2.05
C ARG A 357 3.90 13.69 1.15
N ILE A 358 3.70 12.47 1.64
CA ILE A 358 3.16 11.36 0.82
C ILE A 358 1.63 11.36 0.72
N GLY A 359 0.95 12.17 1.54
CA GLY A 359 -0.50 12.34 1.59
C GLY A 359 -0.86 13.77 1.98
N VAL A 360 -2.15 14.03 2.22
CA VAL A 360 -2.59 15.37 2.66
C VAL A 360 -2.19 15.59 4.12
N PRO A 361 -1.45 16.66 4.48
CA PRO A 361 -0.94 16.84 5.84
C PRO A 361 -2.04 16.87 6.91
N ALA A 362 -1.80 16.19 8.04
CA ALA A 362 -2.80 16.05 9.10
C ALA A 362 -3.18 17.36 9.81
N TYR A 363 -2.36 18.43 9.73
CA TYR A 363 -2.75 19.71 10.34
C TYR A 363 -3.94 20.39 9.64
N LEU A 364 -4.25 20.00 8.40
CA LEU A 364 -5.47 20.43 7.72
C LEU A 364 -6.73 19.73 8.28
N TYR A 365 -6.54 18.57 8.91
CA TYR A 365 -7.57 17.72 9.49
C TYR A 365 -7.05 17.05 10.78
N PRO A 366 -7.08 17.73 11.93
CA PRO A 366 -6.33 17.33 13.14
C PRO A 366 -6.76 15.99 13.79
N GLY A 367 -7.76 15.30 13.23
CA GLY A 367 -8.14 13.94 13.59
C GLY A 367 -8.57 13.13 12.36
N PRO A 368 -8.63 11.78 12.47
CA PRO A 368 -9.18 10.94 11.42
C PRO A 368 -10.61 11.36 11.09
N LEU A 369 -10.90 11.42 9.80
CA LEU A 369 -12.25 11.75 9.34
C LEU A 369 -13.14 10.52 9.53
N ALA A 370 -14.03 10.59 10.52
CA ALA A 370 -15.05 9.57 10.74
C ALA A 370 -16.12 9.63 9.63
N LEU A 371 -16.69 8.47 9.29
CA LEU A 371 -17.82 8.38 8.36
C LEU A 371 -19.11 8.92 8.95
#